data_AF-A0A1C6E9X1-F1
#
_entry.id   AF-A0A1C6E9X1-F1
#
_cell.length_a   1.000
_cell.length_b   1.000
_cell.length_c   1.000
_cell.angle_alpha   90.00
_cell.angle_beta   90.00
_cell.angle_gamma   90.00
#
_symmetry.space_group_name_H-M   'P 1'
#
loop_
_entity.id
_entity.type
_entity.pdbx_description
1 polymer ?
#
loop_
_entity_poly.entity_id
_entity_poly.type
_entity_poly.pdbx_seq_one_letter_code
_entity_poly.pdbx_strand_id
1 'polypeptide(L)'
;MKRALLASLDAWQKYWGNGFYVYLLLAACLYFLVFGRKKERSRILSGYIVVFLAVFFCPVTAYIIQKCIGRSVYWRVLWILPAVPLIAYAGTCLIKKVGASRPRQYILLIFIAAVLAFCGTGLNKDGFYKKVQNVQKIPDEVVSICNLINEQKEENEEIYLATDDKIASYVRVYDPSIKMPYGRGGKGASGKKAARWLHKQLVAEVPVIKKVVKNAKRLKCNYLVFPVPSKKKQLYMETKGFYLIGQVNEYGIFKYYE
;
A
#
# COMPACT_ATOMS: atom_id res chain seq x y z
N MET A 1 6.55 10.80 25.82
CA MET A 1 6.15 12.00 25.05
C MET A 1 6.98 12.23 23.79
N LYS A 2 8.32 12.33 23.84
CA LYS A 2 9.19 12.51 22.64
C LYS A 2 8.90 11.52 21.49
N ARG A 3 8.70 10.23 21.79
CA ARG A 3 8.37 9.19 20.79
C ARG A 3 7.03 9.42 20.06
N ALA A 4 6.04 9.99 20.73
CA ALA A 4 4.72 10.25 20.15
C ALA A 4 4.78 11.44 19.20
N LEU A 5 5.49 12.50 19.58
CA LEU A 5 5.74 13.66 18.72
C LEU A 5 6.53 13.28 17.46
N LEU A 6 7.59 12.48 17.59
CA LEU A 6 8.33 11.94 16.44
C LEU A 6 7.43 11.11 15.51
N ALA A 7 6.46 10.38 16.06
CA ALA A 7 5.49 9.65 15.25
C ALA A 7 4.51 10.58 14.51
N SER A 8 4.12 11.73 15.10
CA SER A 8 3.33 12.75 14.41
C SER A 8 4.11 13.40 13.27
N LEU A 9 5.42 13.65 13.44
CA LEU A 9 6.28 14.18 12.37
C LEU A 9 6.46 13.16 11.23
N ASP A 10 6.72 11.89 11.57
CA ASP A 10 6.79 10.80 10.58
C ASP A 10 5.45 10.62 9.84
N ALA A 11 4.33 10.70 10.56
CA ALA A 11 2.99 10.65 9.97
C ALA A 11 2.71 11.84 9.04
N TRP A 12 3.15 13.04 9.41
CA TRP A 12 3.08 14.24 8.59
C TRP A 12 3.86 14.07 7.28
N GLN A 13 5.11 13.60 7.37
CA GLN A 13 5.95 13.35 6.20
C GLN A 13 5.37 12.26 5.30
N LYS A 14 4.80 11.19 5.87
CA LYS A 14 4.14 10.13 5.09
C LYS A 14 2.92 10.61 4.32
N TYR A 15 2.18 11.57 4.88
CA TYR A 15 0.95 12.06 4.26
C TYR A 15 1.22 13.11 3.17
N TRP A 16 2.07 14.09 3.46
CA TRP A 16 2.38 15.17 2.50
C TRP A 16 3.50 14.82 1.53
N GLY A 17 4.38 13.89 1.89
CA GLY A 17 5.55 13.52 1.10
C GLY A 17 6.43 14.73 0.78
N ASN A 18 6.92 14.78 -0.45
CA ASN A 18 7.66 15.93 -0.99
C ASN A 18 6.73 16.89 -1.77
N GLY A 19 5.42 16.73 -1.68
CA GLY A 19 4.45 17.53 -2.42
C GLY A 19 4.25 18.93 -1.84
N PHE A 20 3.80 19.88 -2.68
CA PHE A 20 3.61 21.28 -2.28
C PHE A 20 2.20 21.59 -1.77
N TYR A 21 1.30 20.61 -1.71
CA TYR A 21 -0.09 20.81 -1.26
C TYR A 21 -0.21 21.36 0.17
N VAL A 22 0.76 21.05 1.04
CA VAL A 22 0.81 21.62 2.39
C VAL A 22 0.96 23.14 2.38
N TYR A 23 1.71 23.68 1.41
CA TYR A 23 1.88 25.12 1.26
C TYR A 23 0.66 25.77 0.61
N LEU A 24 -0.04 25.06 -0.28
CA LEU A 24 -1.36 25.52 -0.78
C LEU A 24 -2.38 25.60 0.35
N LEU A 25 -2.38 24.63 1.27
CA LEU A 25 -3.22 24.67 2.47
C LEU A 25 -2.88 25.89 3.33
N LEU A 26 -1.59 26.13 3.58
CA LEU A 26 -1.14 27.31 4.33
C LEU A 26 -1.57 28.61 3.64
N ALA A 27 -1.38 28.72 2.32
CA ALA A 27 -1.80 29.88 1.53
C ALA A 27 -3.33 30.10 1.60
N ALA A 28 -4.12 29.03 1.56
CA ALA A 28 -5.57 29.11 1.72
C ALA A 28 -5.97 29.60 3.12
N CYS A 29 -5.35 29.08 4.18
CA CYS A 29 -5.55 29.55 5.55
C CYS A 29 -5.19 31.04 5.70
N LEU A 30 -4.04 31.47 5.18
CA LEU A 30 -3.60 32.87 5.22
C LEU A 30 -4.54 33.77 4.42
N TYR A 31 -4.97 33.35 3.22
CA TYR A 31 -5.94 34.06 2.41
C TYR A 31 -7.23 34.32 3.19
N PHE A 32 -7.73 33.32 3.91
CA PHE A 32 -8.96 33.47 4.69
C PHE A 32 -8.77 34.20 6.02
N LEU A 33 -7.57 34.17 6.61
CA LEU A 33 -7.23 35.00 7.75
C LEU A 33 -7.27 36.49 7.38
N VAL A 34 -6.71 36.85 6.22
CA VAL A 34 -6.64 38.25 5.76
C VAL A 34 -7.98 38.71 5.15
N PHE A 35 -8.54 37.94 4.22
CA PHE A 35 -9.70 38.35 3.40
C PHE A 35 -11.02 37.68 3.78
N GLY A 36 -10.99 36.68 4.67
CA GLY A 36 -12.15 35.88 5.05
C GLY A 36 -12.93 36.43 6.25
N ARG A 37 -12.63 37.63 6.75
CA ARG A 37 -13.28 38.21 7.95
C ARG A 37 -14.80 38.21 7.89
N LYS A 38 -15.42 38.32 6.71
CA LYS A 38 -16.89 38.28 6.51
C LYS A 38 -17.45 36.89 6.16
N LYS A 39 -16.62 35.85 6.08
CA LYS A 39 -17.01 34.50 5.64
C LYS A 39 -16.96 33.52 6.81
N GLU A 40 -18.07 33.38 7.50
CA GLU A 40 -18.20 32.54 8.70
C GLU A 40 -17.72 31.09 8.46
N ARG A 41 -18.22 30.42 7.42
CA ARG A 41 -17.84 29.03 7.08
C ARG A 41 -16.34 28.84 6.87
N SER A 42 -15.69 29.84 6.28
CA SER A 42 -14.25 29.82 6.04
C SER A 42 -13.45 29.96 7.34
N ARG A 43 -13.93 30.80 8.26
CA ARG A 43 -13.34 30.95 9.58
C ARG A 43 -13.48 29.66 10.39
N ILE A 44 -14.63 29.01 10.32
CA ILE A 44 -14.88 27.71 10.96
C ILE A 44 -13.91 26.66 10.39
N LEU A 45 -13.78 26.53 9.07
CA LEU A 45 -12.85 25.56 8.46
C LEU A 45 -11.38 25.85 8.81
N SER A 46 -10.97 27.12 8.80
CA SER A 46 -9.59 27.50 9.15
C SER A 46 -9.31 27.27 10.64
N GLY A 47 -10.27 27.60 11.52
CA GLY A 47 -10.18 27.32 12.96
C GLY A 47 -10.16 25.82 13.26
N TYR A 48 -10.99 25.04 12.56
CA TYR A 48 -10.98 23.58 12.63
C TYR A 48 -9.59 23.02 12.30
N ILE A 49 -8.95 23.50 11.22
CA ILE A 49 -7.60 23.07 10.84
C ILE A 49 -6.60 23.39 11.96
N VAL A 50 -6.62 24.59 12.53
CA VAL A 50 -5.70 24.96 13.62
C VAL A 50 -5.89 24.05 14.83
N VAL A 51 -7.13 23.87 15.29
CA VAL A 51 -7.45 23.00 16.42
C VAL A 51 -7.07 21.55 16.13
N PHE A 52 -7.39 21.05 14.94
CA PHE A 52 -7.05 19.71 14.50
C PHE A 52 -5.54 19.49 14.49
N LEU A 53 -4.75 20.44 13.94
CA LEU A 53 -3.30 20.34 13.93
C LEU A 53 -2.72 20.39 15.35
N ALA A 54 -3.25 21.23 16.23
CA ALA A 54 -2.86 21.25 17.64
C ALA A 54 -3.12 19.90 18.33
N VAL A 55 -4.29 19.29 18.09
CA VAL A 55 -4.64 17.94 18.58
C VAL A 55 -3.76 16.87 17.94
N PHE A 56 -3.41 16.99 16.66
CA PHE A 56 -2.57 16.02 15.96
C PHE A 56 -1.11 16.04 16.45
N PHE A 57 -0.55 17.23 16.70
CA PHE A 57 0.82 17.37 17.19
C PHE A 57 0.95 17.29 18.73
N CYS A 58 -0.16 17.37 19.47
CA CYS A 58 -0.15 17.16 20.92
C CYS A 58 0.30 15.73 21.25
N PRO A 59 1.38 15.52 22.04
CA PRO A 59 1.93 14.19 22.30
C PRO A 59 0.97 13.23 23.01
N VAL A 60 0.07 13.76 23.84
CA VAL A 60 -0.88 12.96 24.65
C VAL A 60 -1.95 12.37 23.75
N THR A 61 -2.61 13.21 22.95
CA THR A 61 -3.63 12.79 21.97
C THR A 61 -3.02 11.89 20.90
N ALA A 62 -1.83 12.22 20.38
CA ALA A 62 -1.11 11.38 19.44
C ALA A 62 -0.85 9.97 20.01
N TYR A 63 -0.44 9.88 21.29
CA TYR A 63 -0.23 8.59 21.96
C TYR A 63 -1.52 7.78 22.08
N ILE A 64 -2.61 8.40 22.52
CA ILE A 64 -3.92 7.74 22.68
C ILE A 64 -4.39 7.20 21.32
N ILE A 65 -4.40 8.04 20.28
CA ILE A 65 -4.87 7.64 18.95
C ILE A 65 -3.99 6.50 18.40
N GLN A 66 -2.66 6.60 18.51
CA GLN A 66 -1.75 5.54 18.08
C GLN A 66 -2.01 4.20 18.79
N LYS A 67 -2.44 4.23 20.05
CA LYS A 67 -2.80 3.01 20.80
C LYS A 67 -4.11 2.41 20.29
N CYS A 68 -5.08 3.24 19.89
CA CYS A 68 -6.37 2.79 19.38
C CYS A 68 -6.31 2.24 17.96
N ILE A 69 -5.71 2.97 17.02
CA ILE A 69 -5.71 2.59 15.58
C ILE A 69 -4.43 1.90 15.12
N GLY A 70 -3.36 1.99 15.91
CA GLY A 70 -2.05 1.46 15.57
C GLY A 70 -1.12 2.52 14.95
N ARG A 71 0.16 2.45 15.32
CA ARG A 71 1.19 3.41 14.92
C ARG A 71 1.46 3.45 13.41
N SER A 72 1.34 2.31 12.72
CA SER A 72 1.63 2.20 11.28
C SER A 72 0.60 2.93 10.40
N VAL A 73 -0.59 3.21 10.93
CA VAL A 73 -1.69 3.86 10.21
C VAL A 73 -2.06 5.22 10.78
N TYR A 74 -1.28 5.73 11.75
CA TYR A 74 -1.56 7.00 12.40
C TYR A 74 -1.67 8.19 11.43
N TRP A 75 -0.90 8.16 10.34
CA TRP A 75 -0.98 9.15 9.26
C TRP A 75 -2.38 9.28 8.61
N ARG A 76 -3.23 8.25 8.70
CA ARG A 76 -4.61 8.30 8.18
C ARG A 76 -5.50 9.28 8.92
N VAL A 77 -5.13 9.70 10.13
CA VAL A 77 -5.86 10.74 10.87
C VAL A 77 -5.91 12.04 10.06
N LEU A 78 -4.86 12.33 9.28
CA LEU A 78 -4.80 13.49 8.38
C LEU A 78 -5.86 13.45 7.26
N TRP A 79 -6.55 12.33 7.02
CA TRP A 79 -7.69 12.27 6.08
C TRP A 79 -8.89 13.09 6.54
N ILE A 80 -8.97 13.37 7.84
CA ILE A 80 -10.03 14.20 8.44
C ILE A 80 -9.75 15.70 8.19
N LEU A 81 -8.49 16.07 7.91
CA LEU A 81 -8.10 17.45 7.63
C LEU A 81 -8.80 17.93 6.34
N PRO A 82 -9.63 18.99 6.36
CA PRO A 82 -10.38 19.46 5.21
C PRO A 82 -9.50 20.30 4.27
N ALA A 83 -8.31 19.80 3.93
CA ALA A 83 -7.33 20.50 3.12
C ALA A 83 -7.86 20.77 1.70
N VAL A 84 -8.36 19.73 1.02
CA VAL A 84 -8.85 19.84 -0.36
C VAL A 84 -10.05 20.79 -0.45
N PRO A 85 -11.11 20.68 0.38
CA PRO A 85 -12.22 21.63 0.35
C PRO A 85 -11.79 23.08 0.62
N LEU A 86 -10.87 23.33 1.56
CA LEU A 86 -10.42 24.69 1.84
C LEU A 86 -9.64 25.30 0.67
N ILE A 87 -8.72 24.54 0.07
CA ILE A 87 -7.93 24.98 -1.10
C ILE A 87 -8.86 25.27 -2.28
N ALA A 88 -9.81 24.37 -2.57
CA ALA A 88 -10.79 24.57 -3.63
C ALA A 88 -11.67 25.81 -3.37
N TYR A 89 -12.09 26.02 -2.12
CA TYR A 89 -12.88 27.20 -1.75
C TYR A 89 -12.06 28.50 -1.89
N ALA A 90 -10.78 28.49 -1.53
CA ALA A 90 -9.89 29.64 -1.75
C ALA A 90 -9.75 29.96 -3.24
N GLY A 91 -9.48 28.95 -4.07
CA GLY A 91 -9.35 29.09 -5.52
C GLY A 91 -10.61 29.64 -6.19
N THR A 92 -11.79 29.10 -5.86
CA THR A 92 -13.07 29.60 -6.38
C THR A 92 -13.37 31.03 -5.92
N CYS A 93 -12.98 31.40 -4.69
CA CYS A 93 -13.10 32.77 -4.22
C CYS A 93 -12.18 33.74 -4.96
N LEU A 94 -10.97 33.31 -5.34
CA LEU A 94 -10.05 34.12 -6.16
C LEU A 94 -10.65 34.37 -7.55
N ILE A 95 -11.17 33.32 -8.20
CA ILE A 95 -11.83 33.45 -9.51
C ILE A 95 -13.02 34.40 -9.43
N LYS A 96 -13.87 34.27 -8.41
CA LYS A 96 -15.03 35.16 -8.21
C LYS A 96 -14.62 36.63 -8.03
N LYS A 97 -13.48 36.91 -7.36
CA LYS A 97 -13.00 38.27 -7.11
C LYS A 97 -12.57 39.02 -8.39
N VAL A 98 -12.19 38.31 -9.45
CA VAL A 98 -11.75 38.91 -10.72
C VAL A 98 -12.90 39.60 -11.49
N GLY A 99 -14.16 39.42 -11.05
CA GLY A 99 -15.33 40.07 -11.65
C GLY A 99 -15.85 39.34 -12.89
N ALA A 100 -16.75 39.97 -13.66
CA ALA A 100 -17.50 39.35 -14.77
C ALA A 100 -16.69 39.11 -16.06
N SER A 101 -15.40 39.48 -16.11
CA SER A 101 -14.57 39.30 -17.30
C SER A 101 -14.24 37.82 -17.49
N ARG A 102 -14.99 37.14 -18.37
CA ARG A 102 -14.81 35.72 -18.70
C ARG A 102 -13.36 35.36 -19.10
N PRO A 103 -12.66 36.13 -19.96
CA PRO A 103 -11.28 35.81 -20.33
C PRO A 103 -10.33 35.76 -19.12
N ARG A 104 -10.44 36.73 -18.20
CA ARG A 104 -9.58 36.78 -17.00
C ARG A 104 -9.87 35.63 -16.03
N GLN A 105 -11.14 35.22 -15.92
CA GLN A 105 -11.52 34.04 -15.14
C GLN A 105 -10.92 32.76 -15.72
N TYR A 106 -10.96 32.57 -17.05
CA TYR A 106 -10.35 31.40 -17.70
C TYR A 106 -8.83 31.37 -17.53
N ILE A 107 -8.15 32.51 -17.70
CA ILE A 107 -6.70 32.61 -17.48
C ILE A 107 -6.34 32.22 -16.04
N LEU A 108 -7.07 32.75 -15.05
CA LEU A 108 -6.82 32.41 -13.65
C LEU A 108 -7.15 30.95 -13.34
N LEU A 109 -8.20 30.39 -13.94
CA LEU A 109 -8.53 28.97 -13.78
C LEU A 109 -7.43 28.06 -14.33
N ILE A 110 -6.92 28.36 -15.54
CA ILE A 110 -5.79 27.62 -16.15
C ILE A 110 -4.56 27.74 -15.26
N PHE A 111 -4.27 28.93 -14.75
CA PHE A 111 -3.16 29.14 -13.83
C PHE A 111 -3.30 28.31 -12.54
N ILE A 112 -4.47 28.33 -11.89
CA ILE A 112 -4.74 27.51 -10.71
C ILE A 112 -4.59 26.02 -11.02
N ALA A 113 -5.10 25.56 -12.16
CA ALA A 113 -4.96 24.17 -12.59
C ALA A 113 -3.48 23.78 -12.80
N ALA A 114 -2.68 24.66 -13.41
CA ALA A 114 -1.25 24.45 -13.58
C ALA A 114 -0.51 24.38 -12.25
N VAL A 115 -0.82 25.26 -11.29
CA VAL A 115 -0.25 25.22 -9.93
C VAL A 115 -0.61 23.91 -9.23
N LEU A 116 -1.87 23.47 -9.30
CA LEU A 116 -2.29 22.20 -8.71
C LEU A 116 -1.55 21.00 -9.33
N ALA A 117 -1.39 21.00 -10.65
CA ALA A 117 -0.64 19.95 -11.36
C ALA A 117 0.84 19.94 -10.95
N PHE A 118 1.45 21.11 -10.73
CA PHE A 118 2.84 21.23 -10.28
C PHE A 118 3.02 20.82 -8.80
N CYS A 119 2.02 21.02 -7.95
CA CYS A 119 2.11 20.69 -6.53
C CYS A 119 2.12 19.18 -6.22
N GLY A 120 1.71 18.34 -7.18
CA GLY A 120 1.67 16.88 -7.04
C GLY A 120 2.72 16.16 -7.89
N THR A 121 2.98 14.89 -7.56
CA THR A 121 3.70 13.98 -8.44
C THR A 121 2.71 13.15 -9.25
N GLY A 122 3.04 12.89 -10.52
CA GLY A 122 2.24 12.00 -11.35
C GLY A 122 2.39 10.56 -10.85
N LEU A 123 1.26 9.90 -10.56
CA LEU A 123 1.22 8.51 -10.07
C LEU A 123 2.03 7.51 -10.91
N ASN A 124 2.19 7.80 -12.21
CA ASN A 124 2.93 6.96 -13.15
C ASN A 124 4.46 7.03 -12.96
N LYS A 125 4.99 8.11 -12.38
CA LYS A 125 6.45 8.30 -12.23
C LYS A 125 7.02 7.63 -10.98
N ASP A 126 6.18 7.38 -9.97
CA ASP A 126 6.62 6.89 -8.66
C ASP A 126 6.71 5.36 -8.59
N GLY A 127 6.70 4.66 -9.72
CA GLY A 127 6.85 3.20 -9.79
C GLY A 127 5.67 2.39 -9.21
N PHE A 128 4.59 3.05 -8.78
CA PHE A 128 3.41 2.41 -8.22
C PHE A 128 2.58 1.64 -9.26
N TYR A 129 2.65 2.07 -10.53
CA TYR A 129 1.87 1.50 -11.62
C TYR A 129 2.80 0.98 -12.70
N LYS A 130 2.60 -0.29 -13.09
CA LYS A 130 3.21 -0.88 -14.29
C LYS A 130 2.11 -1.07 -15.32
N LYS A 131 2.44 -0.82 -16.60
CA LYS A 131 1.52 -1.14 -17.70
C LYS A 131 1.40 -2.66 -17.76
N VAL A 132 0.18 -3.16 -17.55
CA VAL A 132 -0.14 -4.58 -17.66
C VAL A 132 -0.84 -4.83 -18.99
N GLN A 133 -0.52 -5.94 -19.65
CA GLN A 133 -1.00 -6.25 -21.00
C GLN A 133 -2.25 -7.13 -21.02
N ASN A 134 -2.54 -7.87 -19.95
CA ASN A 134 -3.72 -8.73 -19.88
C ASN A 134 -4.99 -8.00 -19.40
N VAL A 135 -6.16 -8.49 -19.83
CA VAL A 135 -7.48 -7.93 -19.47
C VAL A 135 -7.71 -7.91 -17.95
N GLN A 136 -7.18 -8.91 -17.25
CA GLN A 136 -7.30 -9.03 -15.80
C GLN A 136 -6.42 -8.03 -15.03
N LYS A 137 -5.49 -7.34 -15.71
CA LYS A 137 -4.53 -6.39 -15.10
C LYS A 137 -3.67 -7.03 -14.01
N ILE A 138 -3.28 -8.29 -14.23
CA ILE A 138 -2.45 -9.11 -13.34
C ILE A 138 -1.10 -9.37 -14.03
N PRO A 139 0.04 -9.34 -13.31
CA PRO A 139 1.33 -9.67 -13.92
C PRO A 139 1.32 -11.05 -14.60
N ASP A 140 1.82 -11.12 -15.83
CA ASP A 140 1.85 -12.36 -16.63
C ASP A 140 2.63 -13.48 -15.92
N GLU A 141 3.66 -13.12 -15.14
CA GLU A 141 4.40 -14.04 -14.26
C GLU A 141 3.46 -14.84 -13.32
N VAL A 142 2.46 -14.17 -12.73
CA VAL A 142 1.52 -14.83 -11.82
C VAL A 142 0.55 -15.72 -12.58
N VAL A 143 0.11 -15.28 -13.76
CA VAL A 143 -0.75 -16.07 -14.66
C VAL A 143 -0.05 -17.38 -15.04
N SER A 144 1.22 -17.31 -15.47
CA SER A 144 2.01 -18.49 -15.81
C SER A 144 2.22 -19.43 -14.62
N ILE A 145 2.49 -18.89 -13.42
CA ILE A 145 2.62 -19.70 -12.20
C ILE A 145 1.31 -20.44 -11.89
N CYS A 146 0.16 -19.74 -11.91
CA CYS A 146 -1.13 -20.36 -11.62
C CYS A 146 -1.52 -21.42 -12.66
N ASN A 147 -1.27 -21.16 -13.94
CA ASN A 147 -1.56 -22.13 -15.00
C ASN A 147 -0.69 -23.37 -14.85
N LEU A 148 0.62 -23.20 -14.61
CA LEU A 148 1.53 -24.33 -14.40
C LEU A 148 1.13 -25.18 -13.18
N ILE A 149 0.71 -24.55 -12.08
CA ILE A 149 0.20 -25.29 -10.91
C ILE A 149 -1.07 -26.08 -11.26
N ASN A 150 -2.00 -25.49 -12.00
CA ASN A 150 -3.24 -26.17 -12.41
C ASN A 150 -2.99 -27.28 -13.44
N GLU A 151 -1.99 -27.15 -14.31
CA GLU A 151 -1.59 -28.21 -15.24
C GLU A 151 -0.96 -29.41 -14.53
N GLN A 152 -0.27 -29.18 -13.40
CA GLN A 152 0.39 -30.22 -12.60
C GLN A 152 -0.49 -30.78 -11.48
N LYS A 153 -1.70 -30.24 -11.31
CA LYS A 153 -2.68 -30.67 -10.32
C LYS A 153 -3.22 -32.06 -10.67
N GLU A 154 -3.27 -32.93 -9.68
CA GLU A 154 -3.92 -34.23 -9.79
C GLU A 154 -5.46 -34.12 -9.68
N GLU A 155 -6.16 -35.14 -10.15
CA GLU A 155 -7.62 -35.20 -10.05
C GLU A 155 -8.05 -35.11 -8.58
N ASN A 156 -8.98 -34.19 -8.27
CA ASN A 156 -9.43 -33.88 -6.91
C ASN A 156 -8.36 -33.33 -5.94
N GLU A 157 -7.17 -32.98 -6.40
CA GLU A 157 -6.15 -32.33 -5.56
C GLU A 157 -6.57 -30.89 -5.23
N GLU A 158 -6.67 -30.58 -3.92
CA GLU A 158 -6.80 -29.20 -3.46
C GLU A 158 -5.43 -28.53 -3.39
N ILE A 159 -5.27 -27.41 -4.10
CA ILE A 159 -4.01 -26.66 -4.11
C ILE A 159 -3.90 -25.82 -2.82
N TYR A 160 -2.82 -26.04 -2.08
CA TYR A 160 -2.39 -25.25 -0.92
C TYR A 160 -1.01 -24.65 -1.14
N LEU A 161 -1.00 -23.45 -1.71
CA LEU A 161 0.20 -22.72 -2.10
C LEU A 161 0.74 -21.85 -0.97
N ALA A 162 2.06 -21.89 -0.74
CA ALA A 162 2.77 -20.88 0.04
C ALA A 162 3.78 -20.12 -0.82
N THR A 163 3.68 -18.80 -0.82
CA THR A 163 4.51 -17.89 -1.62
C THR A 163 4.71 -16.53 -0.93
N ASP A 164 5.48 -15.62 -1.55
CA ASP A 164 5.72 -14.27 -1.04
C ASP A 164 4.52 -13.32 -1.22
N ASP A 165 4.66 -12.07 -0.79
CA ASP A 165 3.58 -11.08 -0.87
C ASP A 165 3.27 -10.63 -2.32
N LYS A 166 4.25 -10.68 -3.24
CA LYS A 166 4.09 -10.27 -4.63
C LYS A 166 3.16 -11.25 -5.34
N ILE A 167 3.49 -12.54 -5.30
CA ILE A 167 2.71 -13.59 -5.96
C ILE A 167 1.37 -13.79 -5.24
N ALA A 168 1.36 -13.90 -3.91
CA ALA A 168 0.14 -14.19 -3.14
C ALA A 168 -0.97 -13.15 -3.33
N SER A 169 -0.62 -11.88 -3.58
CA SER A 169 -1.62 -10.82 -3.78
C SER A 169 -2.40 -11.03 -5.07
N TYR A 170 -1.73 -11.50 -6.12
CA TYR A 170 -2.33 -11.68 -7.45
C TYR A 170 -2.91 -13.06 -7.67
N VAL A 171 -2.37 -14.11 -7.05
CA VAL A 171 -2.94 -15.47 -7.11
C VAL A 171 -4.40 -15.46 -6.66
N ARG A 172 -4.73 -14.77 -5.55
CA ARG A 172 -6.12 -14.66 -5.05
C ARG A 172 -7.08 -14.00 -6.03
N VAL A 173 -6.56 -13.16 -6.93
CA VAL A 173 -7.35 -12.44 -7.93
C VAL A 173 -7.51 -13.30 -9.18
N TYR A 174 -6.44 -13.96 -9.60
CA TYR A 174 -6.44 -14.79 -10.81
C TYR A 174 -7.18 -16.11 -10.62
N ASP A 175 -6.84 -16.84 -9.56
CA ASP A 175 -7.42 -18.14 -9.24
C ASP A 175 -7.75 -18.24 -7.74
N PRO A 176 -9.01 -17.92 -7.36
CA PRO A 176 -9.44 -17.95 -5.96
C PRO A 176 -9.58 -19.38 -5.41
N SER A 177 -9.50 -20.42 -6.25
CA SER A 177 -9.55 -21.82 -5.80
C SER A 177 -8.25 -22.26 -5.10
N ILE A 178 -7.13 -21.58 -5.40
CA ILE A 178 -5.83 -21.83 -4.78
C ILE A 178 -5.86 -21.33 -3.33
N LYS A 179 -5.87 -22.27 -2.39
CA LYS A 179 -5.87 -21.98 -0.96
C LYS A 179 -4.46 -21.61 -0.49
N MET A 180 -4.37 -20.78 0.57
CA MET A 180 -3.09 -20.33 1.13
C MET A 180 -3.06 -20.38 2.67
N PRO A 181 -1.89 -20.62 3.29
CA PRO A 181 -1.76 -20.76 4.75
C PRO A 181 -1.76 -19.45 5.54
N TYR A 182 -1.67 -18.31 4.84
CA TYR A 182 -1.69 -16.97 5.42
C TYR A 182 -2.27 -15.97 4.41
N GLY A 183 -2.79 -14.87 4.93
CA GLY A 183 -3.13 -13.64 4.20
C GLY A 183 -1.94 -12.67 4.15
N ARG A 184 -2.23 -11.38 3.95
CA ARG A 184 -1.21 -10.32 3.80
C ARG A 184 -0.23 -10.27 4.98
N GLY A 185 1.06 -10.27 4.68
CA GLY A 185 2.11 -10.19 5.71
C GLY A 185 2.15 -11.39 6.67
N GLY A 186 1.71 -12.57 6.21
CA GLY A 186 1.74 -13.80 7.00
C GLY A 186 0.63 -13.93 8.05
N LYS A 187 -0.39 -13.05 8.04
CA LYS A 187 -1.48 -13.00 9.03
C LYS A 187 -2.84 -13.45 8.45
N GLY A 188 -3.83 -13.75 9.29
CA GLY A 188 -5.24 -13.82 8.88
C GLY A 188 -5.83 -15.22 8.63
N ALA A 189 -5.13 -16.14 7.95
CA ALA A 189 -5.79 -17.39 7.52
C ALA A 189 -5.88 -18.48 8.61
N SER A 190 -4.89 -18.60 9.50
CA SER A 190 -4.86 -19.69 10.50
C SER A 190 -4.42 -19.29 11.91
N GLY A 191 -3.92 -18.06 12.10
CA GLY A 191 -3.29 -17.63 13.38
C GLY A 191 -2.02 -18.41 13.77
N LYS A 192 -1.67 -19.48 13.06
CA LYS A 192 -0.58 -20.40 13.39
C LYS A 192 0.77 -19.70 13.31
N LYS A 193 1.61 -19.91 14.32
CA LYS A 193 3.00 -19.42 14.35
C LYS A 193 3.81 -19.92 13.15
N ALA A 194 3.55 -21.15 12.70
CA ALA A 194 4.17 -21.75 11.53
C ALA A 194 3.89 -20.98 10.23
N ALA A 195 2.67 -20.47 10.04
CA ALA A 195 2.31 -19.69 8.85
C ALA A 195 3.10 -18.37 8.79
N ARG A 196 3.19 -17.65 9.91
CA ARG A 196 4.03 -16.44 10.03
C ARG A 196 5.51 -16.72 9.78
N TRP A 197 6.02 -17.84 10.28
CA TRP A 197 7.41 -18.22 10.08
C TRP A 197 7.71 -18.64 8.65
N LEU A 198 6.81 -19.37 8.01
CA LEU A 198 6.92 -19.74 6.60
C LEU A 198 6.94 -18.48 5.72
N HIS A 199 5.95 -17.60 5.89
CA HIS A 199 5.88 -16.32 5.17
C HIS A 199 7.17 -15.50 5.34
N LYS A 200 7.68 -15.38 6.57
CA LYS A 200 8.95 -14.68 6.84
C LYS A 200 10.14 -15.27 6.07
N GLN A 201 10.17 -16.59 5.83
CA GLN A 201 11.22 -17.19 5.02
C GLN A 201 11.02 -16.92 3.54
N LEU A 202 9.79 -17.01 3.04
CA LEU A 202 9.51 -16.84 1.61
C LEU A 202 9.68 -15.40 1.12
N VAL A 203 9.54 -14.40 2.01
CA VAL A 203 9.82 -12.99 1.71
C VAL A 203 11.30 -12.63 1.91
N ALA A 204 12.08 -13.47 2.60
CA ALA A 204 13.49 -13.18 2.84
C ALA A 204 14.31 -13.35 1.55
N GLU A 205 15.22 -12.41 1.29
CA GLU A 205 16.16 -12.47 0.16
C GLU A 205 16.97 -13.78 0.16
N VAL A 206 17.37 -14.26 1.34
CA VAL A 206 18.04 -15.55 1.52
C VAL A 206 17.23 -16.45 2.47
N PRO A 207 16.34 -17.31 1.95
CA PRO A 207 15.55 -18.19 2.79
C PRO A 207 16.39 -19.31 3.41
N VAL A 208 16.08 -19.65 4.67
CA VAL A 208 16.58 -20.86 5.33
C VAL A 208 15.68 -22.04 4.94
N ILE A 209 16.05 -22.77 3.90
CA ILE A 209 15.25 -23.83 3.28
C ILE A 209 14.80 -24.92 4.26
N LYS A 210 15.63 -25.28 5.24
CA LYS A 210 15.24 -26.21 6.31
C LYS A 210 13.97 -25.75 7.05
N LYS A 211 13.85 -24.43 7.29
CA LYS A 211 12.67 -23.83 7.94
C LYS A 211 11.49 -23.71 6.99
N VAL A 212 11.73 -23.47 5.70
CA VAL A 212 10.69 -23.46 4.65
C VAL A 212 10.01 -24.83 4.61
N VAL A 213 10.78 -25.89 4.34
CA VAL A 213 10.27 -27.26 4.24
C VAL A 213 9.54 -27.68 5.53
N LYS A 214 10.15 -27.45 6.71
CA LYS A 214 9.55 -27.81 8.00
C LYS A 214 8.16 -27.16 8.19
N ASN A 215 8.04 -25.87 7.91
CA ASN A 215 6.78 -25.16 8.13
C ASN A 215 5.76 -25.44 7.01
N ALA A 216 6.21 -25.64 5.77
CA ALA A 216 5.36 -26.03 4.64
C ALA A 216 4.66 -27.37 4.90
N LYS A 217 5.43 -28.41 5.29
CA LYS A 217 4.86 -29.71 5.68
C LYS A 217 3.90 -29.59 6.86
N ARG A 218 4.28 -28.83 7.90
CA ARG A 218 3.41 -28.61 9.08
C ARG A 218 2.08 -27.94 8.73
N LEU A 219 2.07 -27.12 7.68
CA LEU A 219 0.88 -26.45 7.19
C LEU A 219 0.18 -27.24 6.08
N LYS A 220 0.71 -28.41 5.68
CA LYS A 220 0.22 -29.22 4.57
C LYS A 220 0.18 -28.46 3.23
N CYS A 221 1.18 -27.60 3.00
CA CYS A 221 1.34 -26.94 1.70
C CYS A 221 1.93 -27.95 0.72
N ASN A 222 1.17 -28.24 -0.34
CA ASN A 222 1.60 -29.08 -1.47
C ASN A 222 2.30 -28.27 -2.56
N TYR A 223 2.20 -26.94 -2.56
CA TYR A 223 2.95 -26.09 -3.49
C TYR A 223 3.76 -25.00 -2.76
N LEU A 224 4.98 -24.77 -3.24
CA LEU A 224 5.83 -23.64 -2.85
C LEU A 224 6.25 -22.85 -4.08
N VAL A 225 6.12 -21.53 -4.02
CA VAL A 225 6.60 -20.61 -5.06
C VAL A 225 7.41 -19.50 -4.42
N PHE A 226 8.70 -19.43 -4.75
CA PHE A 226 9.62 -18.39 -4.25
C PHE A 226 10.86 -18.32 -5.16
N PRO A 227 11.71 -17.28 -5.03
CA PRO A 227 12.90 -17.15 -5.86
C PRO A 227 13.75 -18.43 -5.86
N VAL A 228 14.16 -18.88 -7.05
CA VAL A 228 14.84 -20.16 -7.26
C VAL A 228 16.07 -20.26 -6.36
N PRO A 229 16.13 -21.20 -5.41
CA PRO A 229 17.29 -21.35 -4.54
C PRO A 229 18.44 -22.03 -5.30
N SER A 230 19.67 -21.94 -4.78
CA SER A 230 20.84 -22.63 -5.35
C SER A 230 20.62 -24.13 -5.55
N LYS A 231 21.26 -24.77 -6.54
CA LYS A 231 21.17 -26.23 -6.80
C LYS A 231 21.30 -27.12 -5.54
N LYS A 232 22.28 -26.83 -4.67
CA LYS A 232 22.46 -27.56 -3.39
C LYS A 232 21.22 -27.53 -2.49
N LYS A 233 20.52 -26.39 -2.47
CA LYS A 233 19.28 -26.20 -1.71
C LYS A 233 18.09 -26.89 -2.36
N GLN A 234 18.02 -26.91 -3.69
CA GLN A 234 16.99 -27.65 -4.45
C GLN A 234 17.12 -29.15 -4.19
N LEU A 235 18.32 -29.71 -4.28
CA LEU A 235 18.57 -31.13 -3.97
C LEU A 235 18.13 -31.49 -2.54
N TYR A 236 18.39 -30.61 -1.56
CA TYR A 236 17.87 -30.81 -0.20
C TYR A 236 16.32 -30.81 -0.15
N MET A 237 15.65 -29.96 -0.92
CA MET A 237 14.18 -29.95 -0.99
C MET A 237 13.63 -31.23 -1.60
N GLU A 238 14.26 -31.75 -2.65
CA GLU A 238 13.91 -33.02 -3.28
C GLU A 238 14.04 -34.18 -2.29
N THR A 239 15.13 -34.24 -1.50
CA THR A 239 15.26 -35.25 -0.42
C THR A 239 14.20 -35.13 0.68
N LYS A 240 13.40 -34.06 0.66
CA LYS A 240 12.28 -33.83 1.57
C LYS A 240 10.93 -33.86 0.86
N GLY A 241 10.86 -34.31 -0.39
CA GLY A 241 9.63 -34.51 -1.15
C GLY A 241 9.14 -33.28 -1.91
N PHE A 242 9.88 -32.17 -1.91
CA PHE A 242 9.53 -30.99 -2.71
C PHE A 242 10.39 -30.94 -3.98
N TYR A 243 9.77 -31.17 -5.13
CA TYR A 243 10.44 -31.27 -6.42
C TYR A 243 10.14 -30.04 -7.27
N LEU A 244 11.15 -29.53 -7.97
CA LEU A 244 10.99 -28.41 -8.89
C LEU A 244 10.23 -28.91 -10.13
N ILE A 245 9.00 -28.42 -10.33
CA ILE A 245 8.15 -28.79 -11.48
C ILE A 245 8.21 -27.76 -12.59
N GLY A 246 8.73 -26.57 -12.31
CA GLY A 246 8.90 -25.53 -13.31
C GLY A 246 9.52 -24.27 -12.74
N GLN A 247 9.87 -23.36 -13.64
CA GLN A 247 10.41 -22.05 -13.30
C GLN A 247 9.73 -21.00 -14.18
N VAL A 248 9.28 -19.91 -13.57
CA VAL A 248 8.76 -18.74 -14.27
C VAL A 248 9.59 -17.55 -13.80
N ASN A 249 10.36 -16.96 -14.73
CA ASN A 249 11.34 -15.91 -14.45
C ASN A 249 12.30 -16.32 -13.29
N GLU A 250 12.29 -15.56 -12.20
CA GLU A 250 13.10 -15.80 -11.00
C GLU A 250 12.46 -16.79 -10.02
N TYR A 251 11.20 -17.19 -10.21
CA TYR A 251 10.45 -18.03 -9.28
C TYR A 251 10.50 -19.51 -9.67
N GLY A 252 10.89 -20.35 -8.70
CA GLY A 252 10.75 -21.80 -8.81
C GLY A 252 9.41 -22.25 -8.27
N ILE A 253 8.75 -23.15 -8.99
CA ILE A 253 7.50 -23.78 -8.57
C ILE A 253 7.83 -25.19 -8.12
N PHE A 254 7.57 -25.49 -6.85
CA PHE A 254 7.84 -26.79 -6.25
C PHE A 254 6.54 -27.48 -5.85
N LYS A 255 6.36 -28.74 -6.27
CA LYS A 255 5.26 -29.60 -5.84
C LYS A 255 5.75 -30.60 -4.79
N TYR A 256 4.92 -30.84 -3.78
CA TYR A 256 5.14 -31.87 -2.78
C TYR A 256 4.59 -33.21 -3.28
N TYR A 257 5.41 -34.24 -3.25
CA TYR A 257 4.97 -35.62 -3.39
C TYR A 257 5.26 -36.35 -2.07
N GLU A 258 4.31 -37.14 -1.58
CA GLU A 258 4.44 -37.91 -0.34
C GLU A 258 5.50 -39.02 -0.43
#